data_AF-A0A432JRZ9-F1
#
_entry.id   AF-A0A432JRZ9-F1
#
_cell.length_a   1.000
_cell.length_b   1.000
_cell.length_c   1.000
_cell.angle_alpha   90.00
_cell.angle_beta   90.00
_cell.angle_gamma   90.00
#
_symmetry.space_group_name_H-M   'P 1'
#
loop_
_entity.id
_entity.type
_entity.pdbx_description
1 polymer ?
#
loop_
_entity_poly.entity_id
_entity_poly.type
_entity_poly.pdbx_seq_one_letter_code
_entity_poly.pdbx_strand_id
1 'polypeptide(L)' 'MPELPITREDLEDGFRRTAGGAGERMGEARRPLLVVAVVAGGALVAAAYLIGRRIGRTRSTIVEVRRI' A
#
# COMPACT_ATOMS: atom_id res chain seq x y z
N MET A 1 4.69 34.32 -3.90
CA MET A 1 5.68 34.00 -2.84
C MET A 1 6.29 32.66 -3.24
N PRO A 2 7.61 32.49 -3.35
CA PRO A 2 8.17 31.21 -3.75
C PRO A 2 7.86 30.17 -2.65
N GLU A 3 7.23 29.07 -3.04
CA GLU A 3 6.98 27.92 -2.16
C GLU A 3 8.35 27.41 -1.68
N LEU A 4 8.66 27.50 -0.38
CA LEU A 4 9.90 26.92 0.14
C LEU A 4 9.88 25.39 -0.07
N PRO A 5 11.01 24.78 -0.44
CA PRO A 5 11.09 23.34 -0.61
C PRO A 5 10.77 22.65 0.72
N ILE A 6 9.88 21.66 0.66
CA ILE A 6 9.48 20.87 1.83
C ILE A 6 10.73 20.20 2.41
N THR A 7 11.02 20.48 3.69
CA THR A 7 12.15 19.92 4.41
C THR A 7 11.80 18.59 5.06
N ARG A 8 12.82 17.87 5.55
CA ARG A 8 12.61 16.63 6.30
C ARG A 8 11.85 16.89 7.59
N GLU A 9 12.13 18.00 8.28
CA GLU A 9 11.41 18.37 9.50
C GLU A 9 9.92 18.60 9.22
N ASP A 10 9.59 19.30 8.11
CA ASP A 10 8.19 19.55 7.72
C ASP A 10 7.41 18.24 7.47
N LEU A 11 8.08 17.23 6.87
CA LEU A 11 7.49 15.91 6.66
C LEU A 11 7.29 15.15 7.97
N GLU A 12 8.24 15.25 8.90
CA GLU A 12 8.15 14.57 10.19
C GLU A 12 7.06 15.19 11.06
N ASP A 13 6.95 16.51 11.08
CA ASP A 13 5.90 17.24 11.81
C ASP A 13 4.51 16.99 11.20
N GLY A 14 4.40 17.00 9.86
CA GLY A 14 3.18 16.65 9.16
C GLY A 14 2.75 15.21 9.44
N PHE A 15 3.69 14.28 9.34
CA PHE A 15 3.45 12.87 9.64
C PHE A 15 3.04 12.66 11.10
N ARG A 16 3.74 13.28 12.06
CA ARG A 16 3.43 13.16 13.49
C ARG A 16 2.06 13.75 13.83
N ARG A 17 1.63 14.83 13.17
CA ARG A 17 0.29 15.42 13.35
C ARG A 17 -0.82 14.51 12.84
N THR A 18 -0.63 13.87 11.68
CA THR A 18 -1.63 12.97 11.08
C THR A 18 -1.63 11.58 11.74
N ALA A 19 -0.45 11.00 11.95
CA ALA A 19 -0.27 9.69 12.55
C ALA A 19 -0.49 9.71 14.07
N GLY A 20 -0.16 10.80 14.75
CA GLY A 20 -0.39 11.00 16.18
C GLY A 20 -1.87 10.92 16.54
N GLY A 21 -2.74 11.62 15.79
CA GLY A 21 -4.19 11.56 16.01
C GLY A 21 -4.84 10.21 15.67
N ALA A 22 -4.27 9.46 14.71
CA ALA A 22 -4.71 8.11 14.39
C ALA A 22 -4.24 7.09 15.44
N GLY A 23 -3.03 7.27 15.95
CA GLY A 23 -2.42 6.42 16.97
C GLY A 23 -2.94 6.66 18.38
N GLU A 24 -3.36 7.86 18.76
CA GLU A 24 -3.85 8.18 20.11
C GLU A 24 -5.13 7.43 20.47
N ARG A 25 -5.98 7.09 19.48
CA ARG A 25 -7.18 6.26 19.71
C ARG A 25 -6.87 4.77 19.90
N MET A 26 -5.67 4.34 19.54
CA MET A 26 -5.24 2.95 19.57
C MET A 26 -4.11 2.83 20.58
N GLY A 27 -4.46 2.49 21.83
CA GLY A 27 -3.52 2.42 22.95
C GLY A 27 -2.18 1.78 22.55
N GLU A 28 -1.08 2.39 22.99
CA GLU A 28 0.32 2.20 22.55
C GLU A 28 0.70 0.73 22.25
N ALA A 29 0.20 -0.22 23.04
CA ALA A 29 0.44 -1.65 22.87
C ALA A 29 -0.10 -2.28 21.58
N ARG A 30 -1.10 -1.68 20.92
CA ARG A 30 -1.76 -2.21 19.70
C ARG A 30 -1.18 -1.66 18.40
N ARG A 31 -0.47 -0.53 18.43
CA ARG A 31 0.20 0.07 17.26
C ARG A 31 1.13 -0.92 16.53
N PRO A 32 2.05 -1.64 17.19
CA PRO A 32 2.96 -2.55 16.48
C PRO A 32 2.19 -3.70 15.79
N LEU A 33 1.15 -4.23 16.44
CA LEU A 33 0.34 -5.31 15.87
C LEU A 33 -0.38 -4.86 14.59
N LEU A 34 -0.92 -3.64 14.58
CA LEU A 34 -1.61 -3.08 13.41
C LEU A 34 -0.67 -2.83 12.24
N VAL A 35 0.53 -2.29 12.51
CA VAL A 35 1.55 -2.11 11.45
C VAL A 35 1.91 -3.45 10.84
N VAL A 36 2.16 -4.47 11.66
CA VAL A 36 2.46 -5.83 11.18
C VAL A 36 1.29 -6.39 10.35
N ALA A 37 0.05 -6.22 10.81
CA ALA A 37 -1.13 -6.68 10.08
C ALA A 37 -1.28 -6.03 8.70
N VAL A 38 -1.07 -4.71 8.61
CA VAL A 38 -1.15 -3.97 7.34
C VAL A 38 -0.05 -4.42 6.38
N VAL A 39 1.19 -4.54 6.86
CA VAL A 39 2.32 -4.99 6.05
C VAL A 39 2.11 -6.42 5.56
N ALA A 40 1.72 -7.33 6.45
CA ALA A 40 1.45 -8.73 6.11
C ALA A 40 0.29 -8.86 5.12
N GLY A 41 -0.80 -8.13 5.33
CA GLY A 41 -1.96 -8.10 4.42
C GLY A 41 -1.58 -7.58 3.03
N GLY A 42 -0.82 -6.49 2.96
CA GLY A 42 -0.31 -5.95 1.71
C GLY A 42 0.58 -6.93 0.95
N ALA A 43 1.49 -7.60 1.67
CA ALA A 43 2.36 -8.63 1.08
C ALA A 43 1.56 -9.81 0.51
N LEU A 44 0.51 -10.26 1.22
CA LEU A 44 -0.40 -11.32 0.76
C LEU A 44 -1.13 -10.95 -0.52
N VAL A 45 -1.69 -9.74 -0.60
CA VAL A 45 -2.36 -9.23 -1.81
C VAL A 45 -1.37 -9.13 -2.97
N ALA A 46 -0.17 -8.60 -2.73
CA ALA A 46 0.88 -8.51 -3.74
C ALA A 46 1.27 -9.90 -4.27
N ALA A 47 1.45 -10.88 -3.38
CA ALA A 47 1.76 -12.25 -3.76
C ALA A 47 0.64 -12.87 -4.61
N ALA A 48 -0.62 -12.73 -4.19
CA ALA A 48 -1.78 -13.21 -4.94
C ALA A 48 -1.86 -12.59 -6.33
N TYR A 49 -1.66 -11.27 -6.45
CA TYR A 49 -1.63 -10.56 -7.73
C TYR A 49 -0.50 -11.06 -8.63
N LEU A 50 0.72 -11.23 -8.12
CA LEU A 50 1.87 -11.69 -8.90
C LEU A 50 1.65 -13.12 -9.41
N ILE A 51 1.09 -14.00 -8.58
CA ILE A 51 0.73 -15.38 -8.98
C ILE A 51 -0.34 -15.35 -10.07
N GLY A 52 -1.43 -14.61 -9.86
CA GLY A 52 -2.50 -14.46 -10.86
C GLY A 52 -2.00 -13.88 -12.17
N ARG A 53 -1.17 -12.83 -12.12
CA ARG A 53 -0.53 -12.19 -13.29
C ARG A 53 0.38 -13.15 -14.04
N ARG A 54 1.08 -14.05 -13.35
CA ARG A 54 1.93 -15.05 -13.98
C ARG A 54 1.08 -16.09 -14.72
N ILE A 55 0.06 -16.63 -14.06
CA ILE A 55 -0.82 -17.66 -14.63
C ILE A 55 -1.63 -17.09 -15.81
N GLY A 56 -2.16 -15.87 -15.69
CA GLY A 56 -2.92 -15.21 -16.75
C GLY A 56 -2.08 -14.90 -18.00
N ARG A 57 -0.77 -14.66 -17.86
CA ARG A 57 0.14 -14.51 -19.01
C ARG A 57 0.43 -15.83 -19.71
N THR A 58 0.52 -16.94 -18.97
CA THR A 58 0.75 -18.27 -19.57
C THR A 58 -0.52 -18.81 -20.23
N ARG A 59 -1.69 -18.52 -19.65
CA ARG A 59 -2.99 -18.80 -20.27
C ARG A 59 -3.32 -17.69 -21.27
N SER A 60 -2.59 -17.65 -22.38
CA SER A 60 -3.08 -16.96 -23.58
C SER A 60 -4.43 -17.57 -23.92
N THR A 61 -5.51 -16.86 -23.61
CA THR A 61 -6.83 -17.17 -24.15
C THR A 61 -6.64 -17.08 -25.66
N ILE A 62 -6.64 -18.23 -26.34
CA ILE A 62 -6.69 -18.28 -27.80
C ILE A 62 -8.05 -17.68 -28.15
N VAL A 63 -8.08 -16.38 -28.40
CA VAL A 63 -9.26 -15.73 -28.94
C VAL A 63 -9.19 -16.04 -30.43
N GLU A 64 -9.88 -17.09 -30.85
CA GLU A 64 -10.17 -17.28 -32.27
C GLU A 64 -11.00 -16.05 -32.70
N VAL A 65 -10.31 -15.05 -33.28
CA VAL A 65 -10.97 -13.86 -33.80
C VAL A 65 -11.74 -14.30 -35.04
N ARG A 66 -13.00 -14.69 -34.84
CA ARG A 66 -13.93 -14.96 -35.93
C ARG A 66 -14.34 -13.62 -36.51
N ARG A 67 -13.68 -13.22 -37.60
CA ARG A 67 -14.08 -12.06 -38.40
C ARG A 67 -15.32 -12.47 -39.20
N ILE A 68 -16.48 -11.98 -38.78
CA ILE A 68 -17.72 -11.98 -39.58
C ILE A 68 -17.70 -10.83 -40.58
#